data_AF-A0A1J1ISD3-F1
#
_entry.id   AF-A0A1J1ISD3-F1
#
_cell.length_a   1.000
_cell.length_b   1.000
_cell.length_c   1.000
_cell.angle_alpha   90.00
_cell.angle_beta   90.00
_cell.angle_gamma   90.00
#
_symmetry.space_group_name_H-M   'P 1'
#
loop_
_entity.id
_entity.type
_entity.pdbx_description
1 polymer ?
#
loop_
_entity_poly.entity_id
_entity_poly.type
_entity_poly.pdbx_seq_one_letter_code
_entity_poly.pdbx_strand_id
1 'polypeptide(L)'
;SAYYDVIFERIETVPGDDGQSALDARTVRVKKFNRTTYVINGGWIVRKPLGKNTTTNMSGFYFDGGEYKIFFSKVFDFCEFRTFPGHKEILEDFEAHTTNPVPPEVCPHPAMDKEVVNYALKEEHLNFIPPGLPGEQWRMNVKLGEDGVDWGGVNIYIVLKKYKIFPKKGDT
;
A
#
# COMPACT_ATOMS: atom_id res chain seq x y z
N SER A 1 -0.64 -14.58 -3.13
CA SER A 1 -1.12 -14.78 -4.52
C SER A 1 -0.48 -16.03 -5.10
N ALA A 2 -1.26 -16.93 -5.70
CA ALA A 2 -0.77 -18.18 -6.29
C ALA A 2 0.18 -17.99 -7.50
N TYR A 3 0.35 -16.75 -7.98
CA TYR A 3 1.06 -16.44 -9.22
C TYR A 3 2.38 -15.69 -9.02
N TYR A 4 2.59 -15.06 -7.86
CA TYR A 4 3.73 -14.20 -7.60
C TYR A 4 4.34 -14.44 -6.22
N ASP A 5 5.68 -14.41 -6.17
CA ASP A 5 6.44 -14.05 -4.98
C ASP A 5 6.47 -12.51 -4.90
N VAL A 6 5.89 -11.95 -3.83
CA VAL A 6 5.69 -10.50 -3.68
C VAL A 6 6.73 -9.94 -2.72
N ILE A 7 7.56 -9.06 -3.24
CA ILE A 7 8.63 -8.41 -2.49
C ILE A 7 8.24 -6.97 -2.24
N PHE A 8 8.06 -6.59 -0.98
CA PHE A 8 7.90 -5.19 -0.59
C PHE A 8 9.28 -4.55 -0.48
N GLU A 9 9.53 -3.51 -1.28
CA GLU A 9 10.85 -2.88 -1.33
C GLU A 9 10.93 -1.69 -0.38
N ARG A 10 9.99 -0.75 -0.50
CA ARG A 10 9.97 0.48 0.31
C ARG A 10 8.64 1.21 0.24
N ILE A 11 8.46 2.11 1.21
CA ILE A 11 7.39 3.09 1.25
C ILE A 11 8.05 4.48 1.27
N GLU A 12 7.58 5.39 0.43
CA GLU A 12 8.07 6.76 0.33
C GLU A 12 6.93 7.74 0.58
N THR A 13 7.19 8.78 1.38
CA THR A 13 6.26 9.90 1.54
C THR A 13 6.30 10.80 0.30
N VAL A 14 5.12 11.19 -0.17
CA VAL A 14 4.94 12.10 -1.29
C VAL A 14 4.32 13.38 -0.75
N PRO A 15 4.98 14.55 -0.88
CA PRO A 15 4.38 15.81 -0.46
C PRO A 15 3.21 16.20 -1.39
N GLY A 16 2.24 16.92 -0.83
CA GLY A 16 1.16 17.60 -1.54
C GLY A 16 1.56 19.00 -1.97
N ASP A 17 0.55 19.80 -2.34
CA ASP A 17 0.73 21.12 -2.93
C ASP A 17 1.37 22.14 -1.98
N ASP A 18 1.14 21.97 -0.67
CA ASP A 18 1.71 22.83 0.39
C ASP A 18 3.09 22.36 0.88
N GLY A 19 3.66 21.32 0.24
CA GLY A 19 4.93 20.71 0.64
C GLY A 19 4.84 19.79 1.85
N GLN A 20 3.68 19.63 2.48
CA GLN A 20 3.43 18.67 3.55
C GLN A 20 2.74 17.41 3.02
N SER A 21 2.70 16.35 3.82
CA SER A 21 1.99 15.12 3.47
C SER A 21 0.98 14.74 4.54
N ALA A 22 -0.26 14.44 4.16
CA ALA A 22 -1.30 13.92 5.04
C ALA A 22 -0.91 12.58 5.67
N LEU A 23 -0.10 11.78 4.97
CA LEU A 23 0.53 10.57 5.48
C LEU A 23 2.05 10.73 5.45
N ASP A 24 2.68 10.76 6.61
CA ASP A 24 4.13 10.83 6.73
C ASP A 24 4.68 9.49 7.22
N ALA A 25 5.49 8.88 6.36
CA ALA A 25 6.09 7.56 6.52
C ALA A 25 7.62 7.66 6.37
N ARG A 26 8.23 8.83 6.57
CA ARG A 26 9.67 9.06 6.32
C ARG A 26 10.59 8.22 7.21
N THR A 27 10.13 7.82 8.39
CA THR A 27 10.87 6.94 9.31
C THR A 27 10.53 5.47 9.10
N VAL A 28 9.54 5.13 8.26
CA VAL A 28 9.20 3.75 7.94
C VAL A 28 10.36 3.09 7.19
N ARG A 29 10.67 1.86 7.60
CA ARG A 29 11.70 1.01 7.01
C ARG A 29 11.11 -0.35 6.73
N VAL A 30 11.33 -0.83 5.51
CA VAL A 30 11.05 -2.20 5.12
C VAL A 30 12.34 -2.99 5.27
N LYS A 31 12.31 -4.07 6.05
CA LYS A 31 13.46 -4.95 6.29
C LYS A 31 13.10 -6.38 5.94
N LYS A 32 13.99 -7.06 5.23
CA LYS A 32 13.85 -8.50 5.01
C LYS A 32 14.07 -9.24 6.32
N PHE A 33 13.07 -10.00 6.78
CA PHE A 33 13.16 -10.80 8.00
C PHE A 33 13.58 -12.25 7.69
N ASN A 34 12.99 -12.86 6.68
CA ASN A 34 13.39 -14.19 6.20
C ASN A 34 13.31 -14.25 4.66
N ARG A 35 13.36 -15.45 4.06
CA ARG A 35 13.38 -15.61 2.60
C ARG A 35 12.17 -14.97 1.91
N THR A 36 10.99 -15.01 2.52
CA THR A 36 9.70 -14.62 1.94
C THR A 36 8.99 -13.51 2.71
N THR A 37 9.42 -13.21 3.94
CA THR A 37 8.79 -12.21 4.81
C THR A 37 9.60 -10.93 4.89
N TYR A 38 8.93 -9.82 4.59
CA TYR A 38 9.41 -8.46 4.83
C TYR A 38 8.62 -7.85 5.98
N VAL A 39 9.31 -7.05 6.78
CA VAL A 39 8.76 -6.45 8.00
C VAL A 39 8.91 -4.95 7.93
N ILE A 40 7.83 -4.25 8.26
CA ILE A 40 7.68 -2.81 8.27
C ILE A 40 7.79 -2.34 9.71
N ASN A 41 8.67 -1.36 9.95
CA ASN A 41 8.84 -0.69 11.24
C ASN A 41 9.01 0.81 11.04
N GLY A 42 8.52 1.62 11.99
CA GLY A 42 8.79 3.05 12.06
C GLY A 42 7.52 3.89 12.22
N GLY A 43 7.67 5.21 12.08
CA GLY A 43 6.60 6.17 12.31
C GLY A 43 5.65 6.28 11.12
N TRP A 44 4.37 6.07 11.40
CA TRP A 44 3.24 6.31 10.50
C TRP A 44 2.39 7.45 11.07
N ILE A 45 2.51 8.62 10.47
CA ILE A 45 1.90 9.86 10.97
C ILE A 45 0.76 10.28 10.05
N VAL A 46 -0.42 10.43 10.61
CA VAL A 46 -1.61 10.98 9.93
C VAL A 46 -1.78 12.42 10.37
N ARG A 47 -1.52 13.39 9.48
CA ARG A 47 -1.50 14.83 9.85
C ARG A 47 -2.87 15.51 9.84
N LYS A 48 -3.86 14.90 9.19
CA LYS A 48 -5.22 15.44 9.04
C LYS A 48 -6.24 14.33 9.29
N PRO A 49 -7.41 14.61 9.88
CA PRO A 49 -8.48 13.63 9.95
C PRO A 49 -8.89 13.20 8.53
N LEU A 50 -9.06 11.90 8.31
CA LEU A 50 -9.39 11.34 7.00
C LEU A 50 -10.82 10.82 7.02
N GLY A 51 -11.72 11.50 6.30
CA GLY A 51 -13.17 11.28 6.36
C GLY A 51 -13.82 11.08 5.00
N LYS A 52 -15.15 11.21 4.96
CA LYS A 52 -15.95 11.08 3.71
C LYS A 52 -15.70 12.22 2.72
N ASN A 53 -15.23 13.37 3.20
CA ASN A 53 -14.79 14.50 2.39
C ASN A 53 -13.35 14.33 1.86
N THR A 54 -12.58 13.43 2.48
CA THR A 54 -11.20 13.16 2.04
C THR A 54 -11.21 12.22 0.84
N THR A 55 -10.75 12.76 -0.28
CA THR A 55 -10.52 12.02 -1.52
C THR A 55 -9.26 11.16 -1.39
N THR A 56 -9.37 9.88 -1.72
CA THR A 56 -8.26 8.93 -1.82
C THR A 56 -8.07 8.53 -3.29
N ASN A 57 -6.98 8.99 -3.91
CA ASN A 57 -6.57 8.57 -5.25
C ASN A 57 -5.56 7.42 -5.14
N MET A 58 -5.96 6.23 -5.58
CA MET A 58 -5.10 5.06 -5.67
C MET A 58 -4.74 4.78 -7.12
N SER A 59 -3.45 4.83 -7.44
CA SER A 59 -2.95 4.58 -8.80
C SER A 59 -1.86 3.51 -8.81
N GLY A 60 -1.96 2.56 -9.73
CA GLY A 60 -0.97 1.51 -9.93
C GLY A 60 -0.16 1.73 -11.19
N PHE A 61 1.17 1.66 -11.06
CA PHE A 61 2.11 1.81 -12.16
C PHE A 61 3.03 0.60 -12.24
N TYR A 62 3.35 0.15 -13.45
CA TYR A 62 4.37 -0.87 -13.70
C TYR A 62 5.55 -0.25 -14.45
N PHE A 63 6.76 -0.72 -14.16
CA PHE A 63 7.96 -0.26 -14.85
C PHE A 63 8.17 -1.07 -16.13
N ASP A 64 8.32 -0.38 -17.26
CA ASP A 64 8.59 -0.99 -18.55
C ASP A 64 9.37 0.00 -19.44
N GLY A 65 10.42 -0.48 -20.12
CA GLY A 65 11.19 0.35 -21.04
C GLY A 65 11.91 1.56 -20.43
N GLY A 66 12.17 1.56 -19.12
CA GLY A 66 12.86 2.67 -18.44
C GLY A 66 11.95 3.67 -17.74
N GLU A 67 10.62 3.51 -17.83
CA GLU A 67 9.64 4.42 -17.25
C GLU A 67 8.49 3.68 -16.56
N TYR A 68 7.80 4.36 -15.65
CA TYR A 68 6.58 3.85 -15.03
C TYR A 68 5.36 4.19 -15.88
N LYS A 69 4.65 3.15 -16.34
CA LYS A 69 3.40 3.26 -17.08
C LYS A 69 2.22 3.04 -16.15
N ILE A 70 1.18 3.86 -16.30
CA ILE A 70 -0.05 3.73 -15.53
C ILE A 70 -0.81 2.47 -15.96
N PHE A 71 -1.24 1.67 -14.99
CA PHE A 71 -2.10 0.50 -15.21
C PHE A 71 -3.54 0.79 -14.78
N PHE A 72 -3.72 1.44 -13.62
CA PHE A 72 -5.02 1.92 -13.16
C PHE A 72 -4.88 3.19 -12.33
N SER A 73 -5.97 3.95 -12.26
CA SER A 73 -6.19 5.00 -11.28
C SER A 73 -7.66 4.98 -10.87
N LYS A 74 -7.91 5.02 -9.56
CA LYS A 74 -9.27 5.06 -9.01
C LYS A 74 -9.31 6.05 -7.85
N VAL A 75 -10.45 6.71 -7.73
CA VAL A 75 -10.70 7.73 -6.71
C VAL A 75 -11.88 7.27 -5.86
N PHE A 76 -11.75 7.38 -4.55
CA PHE A 76 -12.74 6.99 -3.55
C PHE A 76 -12.79 8.03 -2.44
N ASP A 77 -13.84 8.06 -1.61
CA ASP A 77 -13.71 8.69 -0.30
C ASP A 77 -12.92 7.77 0.66
N PHE A 78 -12.25 8.36 1.65
CA PHE A 78 -11.39 7.59 2.55
C PHE A 78 -12.17 6.56 3.40
N CYS A 79 -13.41 6.89 3.80
CA CYS A 79 -14.23 5.99 4.60
C CYS A 79 -14.72 4.78 3.80
N GLU A 80 -14.99 4.94 2.50
CA GLU A 80 -15.29 3.85 1.58
C GLU A 80 -14.02 3.04 1.28
N PHE A 81 -12.90 3.71 0.99
CA PHE A 81 -11.61 3.10 0.64
C PHE A 81 -11.18 2.03 1.65
N ARG A 82 -11.31 2.31 2.95
CA ARG A 82 -10.93 1.41 4.04
C ARG A 82 -11.86 0.20 4.22
N THR A 83 -13.04 0.22 3.60
CA THR A 83 -14.04 -0.85 3.71
C THR A 83 -14.04 -1.83 2.54
N PHE A 84 -13.31 -1.52 1.46
CA PHE A 84 -13.24 -2.43 0.32
C PHE A 84 -12.64 -3.79 0.71
N PRO A 85 -13.20 -4.90 0.18
CA PRO A 85 -12.61 -6.22 0.35
C PRO A 85 -11.14 -6.23 -0.08
N GLY A 86 -10.28 -6.81 0.74
CA GLY A 86 -8.81 -6.78 0.60
C GLY A 86 -8.17 -5.58 1.29
N HIS A 87 -8.76 -4.38 1.19
CA HIS A 87 -8.21 -3.19 1.85
C HIS A 87 -8.48 -3.21 3.35
N LYS A 88 -9.72 -3.58 3.73
CA LYS A 88 -10.14 -3.66 5.13
C LYS A 88 -9.24 -4.59 5.93
N GLU A 89 -9.00 -5.79 5.43
CA GLU A 89 -8.19 -6.80 6.11
C GLU A 89 -6.73 -6.37 6.26
N ILE A 90 -6.17 -5.72 5.23
CA ILE A 90 -4.80 -5.16 5.28
C ILE A 90 -4.71 -4.05 6.32
N LEU A 91 -5.68 -3.14 6.34
CA LEU A 91 -5.69 -2.01 7.28
C LEU A 91 -5.92 -2.48 8.71
N GLU A 92 -6.83 -3.42 8.96
CA GLU A 92 -7.05 -4.01 10.28
C GLU A 92 -5.79 -4.73 10.80
N ASP A 93 -5.14 -5.53 9.95
CA ASP A 93 -3.90 -6.22 10.30
C ASP A 93 -2.75 -5.21 10.54
N PHE A 94 -2.67 -4.14 9.73
CA PHE A 94 -1.71 -3.05 9.94
C PHE A 94 -1.94 -2.35 11.28
N GLU A 95 -3.18 -1.95 11.57
CA GLU A 95 -3.57 -1.26 12.80
C GLU A 95 -3.23 -2.09 14.05
N ALA A 96 -3.43 -3.41 14.01
CA ALA A 96 -3.07 -4.32 15.08
C ALA A 96 -1.57 -4.34 15.43
N HIS A 97 -0.71 -3.82 14.55
CA HIS A 97 0.74 -3.71 14.74
C HIS A 97 1.19 -2.27 15.03
N THR A 98 0.26 -1.38 15.40
CA THR A 98 0.57 0.01 15.77
C THR A 98 0.46 0.27 17.27
N THR A 99 1.14 1.31 17.76
CA THR A 99 1.08 1.71 19.17
C THR A 99 -0.29 2.24 19.61
N ASN A 100 -1.07 2.80 18.69
CA ASN A 100 -2.37 3.41 18.96
C ASN A 100 -3.37 2.96 17.87
N PRO A 101 -3.85 1.71 17.93
CA PRO A 101 -4.73 1.16 16.90
C PRO A 101 -6.04 1.95 16.83
N VAL A 102 -6.50 2.24 15.61
CA VAL A 102 -7.81 2.84 15.35
C VAL A 102 -8.76 1.74 14.90
N PRO A 103 -9.91 1.55 15.57
CA PRO A 103 -10.88 0.54 15.16
C PRO A 103 -11.42 0.76 13.73
N PRO A 104 -11.68 -0.31 12.97
CA PRO A 104 -12.10 -0.25 11.57
C PRO A 104 -13.47 0.41 11.37
N GLU A 105 -14.28 0.59 12.41
CA GLU A 105 -15.55 1.31 12.37
C GLU A 105 -15.37 2.82 12.47
N VAL A 106 -14.25 3.32 13.01
CA VAL A 106 -14.04 4.75 13.30
C VAL A 106 -13.71 5.54 12.02
N CYS A 107 -14.71 6.27 11.50
CA CYS A 107 -14.51 7.29 10.46
C CYS A 107 -15.17 8.62 10.88
N PRO A 108 -14.50 9.78 10.77
CA PRO A 108 -13.17 9.98 10.18
C PRO A 108 -12.05 9.32 10.99
N HIS A 109 -11.02 8.80 10.30
CA HIS A 109 -9.81 8.34 10.96
C HIS A 109 -9.08 9.55 11.53
N PRO A 110 -8.74 9.57 12.83
CA PRO A 110 -8.18 10.74 13.48
C PRO A 110 -6.77 11.07 12.95
N ALA A 111 -6.40 12.35 13.05
CA ALA A 111 -5.01 12.77 12.92
C ALA A 111 -4.23 12.28 14.15
N MET A 112 -3.15 11.54 13.94
CA MET A 112 -2.35 10.98 15.02
C MET A 112 -1.02 10.42 14.53
N ASP A 113 -0.07 10.38 15.47
CA ASP A 113 1.21 9.72 15.29
C ASP A 113 1.11 8.29 15.82
N LYS A 114 1.60 7.33 15.03
CA LYS A 114 1.69 5.92 15.41
C LYS A 114 3.08 5.40 15.07
N GLU A 115 3.60 4.50 15.88
CA GLU A 115 4.70 3.64 15.46
C GLU A 115 4.13 2.30 15.02
N VAL A 116 4.52 1.82 13.83
CA VAL A 116 4.28 0.45 13.40
C VAL A 116 5.47 -0.41 13.81
N VAL A 117 5.20 -1.56 14.43
CA VAL A 117 6.22 -2.46 14.96
C VAL A 117 6.00 -3.86 14.43
N ASN A 118 7.04 -4.40 13.79
CA ASN A 118 7.09 -5.77 13.28
C ASN A 118 5.92 -6.18 12.36
N TYR A 119 5.35 -5.24 11.62
CA TYR A 119 4.25 -5.56 10.70
C TYR A 119 4.78 -6.29 9.47
N ALA A 120 4.30 -7.50 9.23
CA ALA A 120 4.58 -8.26 8.01
C ALA A 120 3.28 -8.46 7.23
N LEU A 121 3.25 -8.00 5.98
CA LEU A 121 2.09 -8.24 5.14
C LEU A 121 1.97 -9.75 4.85
N LYS A 122 0.88 -10.35 5.32
CA LYS A 122 0.62 -11.77 5.16
C LYS A 122 0.26 -12.12 3.71
N GLU A 123 0.69 -13.29 3.25
CA GLU A 123 0.44 -13.75 1.88
C GLU A 123 -1.06 -13.88 1.55
N GLU A 124 -1.88 -14.20 2.56
CA GLU A 124 -3.34 -14.26 2.45
C GLU A 124 -3.98 -12.91 2.12
N HIS A 125 -3.35 -11.81 2.54
CA HIS A 125 -3.79 -10.46 2.21
C HIS A 125 -3.39 -10.03 0.80
N LEU A 126 -2.64 -10.85 0.05
CA LEU A 126 -2.20 -10.57 -1.33
C LEU A 126 -3.13 -11.16 -2.39
N ASN A 127 -4.28 -11.72 -2.01
CA ASN A 127 -5.21 -12.35 -2.94
C ASN A 127 -5.90 -11.36 -3.89
N PHE A 128 -5.84 -10.06 -3.62
CA PHE A 128 -6.34 -9.01 -4.51
C PHE A 128 -5.45 -8.76 -5.74
N ILE A 129 -4.20 -9.27 -5.76
CA ILE A 129 -3.29 -9.07 -6.89
C ILE A 129 -3.69 -10.02 -8.03
N PRO A 130 -4.22 -9.51 -9.15
CA PRO A 130 -4.70 -10.35 -10.24
C PRO A 130 -3.54 -11.06 -10.96
N PRO A 131 -3.77 -12.26 -11.54
CA PRO A 131 -2.79 -12.89 -12.41
C PRO A 131 -2.61 -12.10 -13.71
N GLY A 132 -1.47 -12.32 -14.39
CA GLY A 132 -1.21 -11.78 -15.73
C GLY A 132 -0.76 -10.31 -15.77
N LEU A 133 -0.45 -9.71 -14.63
CA LEU A 133 0.08 -8.34 -14.56
C LEU A 133 1.37 -8.16 -15.39
N PRO A 134 1.52 -7.00 -16.09
CA PRO A 134 2.71 -6.66 -16.85
C PRO A 134 3.88 -6.28 -15.94
N GLY A 135 5.11 -6.52 -16.43
CA GLY A 135 6.33 -6.19 -15.69
C GLY A 135 6.47 -6.93 -14.36
N GLU A 136 7.56 -6.66 -13.65
CA GLU A 136 7.79 -7.16 -12.29
C GLU A 136 7.85 -6.01 -11.27
N GLN A 137 8.35 -4.83 -11.64
CA GLN A 137 8.48 -3.71 -10.72
C GLN A 137 7.23 -2.83 -10.77
N TRP A 138 6.65 -2.58 -9.61
CA TRP A 138 5.40 -1.85 -9.46
C TRP A 138 5.55 -0.73 -8.43
N ARG A 139 4.86 0.37 -8.70
CA ARG A 139 4.67 1.48 -7.77
C ARG A 139 3.17 1.70 -7.60
N MET A 140 2.70 1.58 -6.37
CA MET A 140 1.37 1.98 -5.95
C MET A 140 1.45 3.38 -5.36
N ASN A 141 0.63 4.30 -5.83
CA ASN A 141 0.47 5.62 -5.25
C ASN A 141 -0.87 5.67 -4.51
N VAL A 142 -0.84 6.16 -3.28
CA VAL A 142 -2.03 6.51 -2.50
C VAL A 142 -1.89 7.97 -2.11
N LYS A 143 -2.65 8.84 -2.77
CA LYS A 143 -2.71 10.27 -2.50
C LYS A 143 -4.02 10.64 -1.84
N LEU A 144 -3.96 11.59 -0.93
CA LEU A 144 -5.10 12.11 -0.20
C LEU A 144 -5.30 13.57 -0.58
N GLY A 145 -6.54 14.02 -0.54
CA GLY A 145 -6.87 15.42 -0.79
C GLY A 145 -8.29 15.75 -0.36
N GLU A 146 -8.65 17.01 -0.46
CA GLU A 146 -10.01 17.50 -0.20
C GLU A 146 -10.24 18.74 -1.05
N ASP A 147 -11.44 18.87 -1.62
CA ASP A 147 -11.84 20.01 -2.47
C ASP A 147 -10.84 20.34 -3.59
N GLY A 148 -10.20 19.31 -4.16
CA GLY A 148 -9.22 19.43 -5.24
C GLY A 148 -7.81 19.79 -4.81
N VAL A 149 -7.55 19.98 -3.52
CA VAL A 149 -6.20 20.22 -2.98
C VAL A 149 -5.49 18.89 -2.73
N ASP A 150 -4.29 18.70 -3.30
CA ASP A 150 -3.45 17.53 -3.03
C ASP A 150 -2.78 17.69 -1.66
N TRP A 151 -3.09 16.78 -0.74
CA TRP A 151 -2.45 16.73 0.57
C TRP A 151 -1.26 15.77 0.60
N GLY A 152 -0.86 15.20 -0.53
CA GLY A 152 0.21 14.22 -0.61
C GLY A 152 -0.23 12.83 -0.15
N GLY A 153 0.72 11.99 0.19
CA GLY A 153 0.45 10.63 0.62
C GLY A 153 1.68 9.75 0.55
N VAL A 154 1.55 8.54 -0.01
CA VAL A 154 2.64 7.57 -0.08
C VAL A 154 2.76 6.88 -1.44
N ASN A 155 3.99 6.55 -1.79
CA ASN A 155 4.31 5.55 -2.80
C ASN A 155 4.72 4.24 -2.11
N ILE A 156 4.21 3.12 -2.59
CA ILE A 156 4.57 1.78 -2.13
C ILE A 156 5.18 1.04 -3.33
N TYR A 157 6.41 0.57 -3.18
CA TYR A 157 7.14 -0.13 -4.23
C TYR A 157 7.15 -1.62 -3.94
N ILE A 158 6.70 -2.39 -4.93
CA ILE A 158 6.60 -3.85 -4.85
C ILE A 158 7.21 -4.48 -6.10
N VAL A 159 7.82 -5.65 -5.93
CA VAL A 159 8.25 -6.51 -7.03
C VAL A 159 7.42 -7.78 -7.04
N LEU A 160 6.80 -8.07 -8.18
CA LEU A 160 5.98 -9.23 -8.43
C LEU A 160 6.78 -10.24 -9.26
N LYS A 161 7.50 -11.14 -8.59
CA LYS A 161 8.25 -12.20 -9.27
C LYS A 161 7.33 -13.35 -9.63
N LYS A 162 7.15 -13.60 -10.92
CA LYS A 162 6.31 -14.72 -11.40
C LYS A 162 6.91 -16.04 -10.94
N TYR A 163 6.09 -16.94 -10.41
CA TYR A 163 6.53 -18.32 -10.21
C TYR A 163 6.89 -18.92 -11.57
N LYS A 164 8.08 -19.52 -11.68
CA LYS A 164 8.39 -20.38 -12.83
C LYS A 164 7.48 -21.60 -12.75
N ILE A 165 6.39 -21.59 -13.50
CA ILE A 165 5.66 -22.83 -13.79
C ILE A 165 6.58 -23.62 -14.72
N PHE A 166 7.37 -24.54 -14.17
CA PHE A 166 8.03 -25.54 -14.99
C PHE A 166 6.91 -26.38 -15.62
N PRO A 167 6.84 -26.52 -16.97
CA PRO A 167 5.92 -27.47 -17.55
C PRO A 167 6.23 -28.84 -16.95
N LYS A 168 5.19 -29.54 -16.45
CA LYS A 168 5.34 -30.94 -16.08
C LYS A 168 5.83 -31.67 -17.33
N LYS A 169 7.02 -32.26 -17.24
CA LYS A 169 7.59 -33.11 -18.28
C LYS A 169 6.64 -34.31 -18.44
N GLY A 170 5.76 -34.31 -19.43
CA GLY A 170 4.76 -35.35 -19.57
C GLY A 170 3.71 -35.24 -20.67
N ASP A 171 3.49 -34.08 -21.29
CA ASP A 171 2.52 -33.96 -22.39
C ASP A 171 3.24 -33.72 -23.73
N THR A 172 3.68 -34.82 -24.34
CA THR A 172 3.92 -34.98 -25.79
C THR A 172 3.37 -36.33 -26.21
#